data_AF-A0A965C3L0-F1
#
_entry.id   AF-A0A965C3L0-F1
#
_cell.length_a   1.000
_cell.length_b   1.000
_cell.length_c   1.000
_cell.angle_alpha   90.00
_cell.angle_beta   90.00
_cell.angle_gamma   90.00
#
_symmetry.space_group_name_H-M   'P 1'
#
loop_
_entity.id
_entity.type
_entity.pdbx_description
1 polymer ?
#
loop_
_entity_poly.entity_id
_entity_poly.type
_entity_poly.pdbx_seq_one_letter_code
_entity_poly.pdbx_strand_id
1 'polypeptide(L)'
;AKFQRDFPLLPGGLCNRLLRAYGTRAWRIFTPGQDPGPPIGADLHAAELEYLRREEWAATPEDVLWRRSKLGLRFDAAAQARLARLMGG
;
A
#
# COMPACT_ATOMS: atom_id res chain seq x y z
N ALA A 1 -18.06 0.84 5.64
CA ALA A 1 -18.10 1.97 4.67
C ALA A 1 -18.22 1.43 3.23
N LYS A 2 -18.62 2.24 2.22
CA LYS A 2 -18.82 1.77 0.82
C LYS A 2 -17.61 0.97 0.30
N PHE A 3 -16.39 1.47 0.51
CA PHE A 3 -15.15 0.83 0.09
C PHE A 3 -15.02 -0.63 0.58
N GLN A 4 -15.28 -0.91 1.86
CA GLN A 4 -15.21 -2.27 2.39
C GLN A 4 -16.19 -3.23 1.72
N ARG A 5 -17.35 -2.74 1.26
CA ARG A 5 -18.31 -3.56 0.51
C ARG A 5 -17.86 -3.80 -0.93
N ASP A 6 -17.22 -2.80 -1.54
CA ASP A 6 -16.67 -2.91 -2.90
C ASP A 6 -15.42 -3.83 -2.92
N PHE A 7 -14.72 -3.97 -1.79
CA PHE A 7 -13.49 -4.75 -1.64
C PHE A 7 -13.57 -5.79 -0.50
N PRO A 8 -14.43 -6.81 -0.61
CA PRO A 8 -14.70 -7.76 0.49
C PRO A 8 -13.50 -8.64 0.87
N LEU A 9 -12.52 -8.79 -0.03
CA LEU A 9 -11.30 -9.57 0.23
C LEU A 9 -10.23 -8.78 0.98
N LEU A 10 -10.37 -7.46 1.11
CA LEU A 10 -9.42 -6.64 1.85
C LEU A 10 -9.77 -6.65 3.35
N PRO A 11 -8.78 -6.87 4.25
CA PRO A 11 -9.02 -6.74 5.68
C PRO A 11 -9.61 -5.38 6.04
N GLY A 12 -10.56 -5.36 7.00
CA GLY A 12 -11.23 -4.12 7.40
C GLY A 12 -10.27 -3.03 7.88
N GLY A 13 -9.18 -3.42 8.55
CA GLY A 13 -8.09 -2.52 8.97
C GLY A 13 -7.36 -1.88 7.79
N LEU A 14 -7.02 -2.68 6.77
CA LEU A 14 -6.42 -2.19 5.52
C LEU A 14 -7.35 -1.19 4.82
N CYS A 15 -8.63 -1.52 4.68
CA CYS A 15 -9.63 -0.62 4.10
C CYS A 15 -9.67 0.74 4.82
N ASN A 16 -9.69 0.74 6.15
CA ASN A 16 -9.71 1.97 6.94
C ASN A 16 -8.43 2.78 6.78
N ARG A 17 -7.26 2.11 6.72
CA ARG A 17 -5.97 2.77 6.49
C ARG A 17 -5.93 3.44 5.12
N LEU A 18 -6.30 2.73 4.06
CA LEU A 18 -6.30 3.25 2.70
C LEU A 18 -7.25 4.44 2.55
N LEU A 19 -8.45 4.36 3.13
CA LEU A 19 -9.41 5.48 3.12
C LEU A 19 -8.88 6.71 3.85
N ARG A 20 -8.18 6.53 4.99
CA ARG A 20 -7.57 7.66 5.72
C ARG A 20 -6.40 8.28 4.98
N ALA A 21 -5.60 7.48 4.28
CA ALA A 21 -4.43 7.95 3.55
C ALA A 21 -4.79 8.60 2.20
N TYR A 22 -5.71 7.99 1.45
CA TYR A 22 -5.95 8.31 0.04
C TYR A 22 -7.36 8.85 -0.23
N GLY A 23 -8.29 8.75 0.72
CA GLY A 23 -9.69 9.12 0.53
C GLY A 23 -10.32 8.34 -0.64
N THR A 24 -10.98 9.05 -1.55
CA THR A 24 -11.60 8.46 -2.75
C THR A 24 -10.59 7.87 -3.74
N ARG A 25 -9.31 8.22 -3.66
CA ARG A 25 -8.26 7.61 -4.49
C ARG A 25 -8.00 6.15 -4.13
N ALA A 26 -8.45 5.66 -2.97
CA ALA A 26 -8.30 4.26 -2.56
C ALA A 26 -8.89 3.25 -3.58
N TRP A 27 -9.94 3.64 -4.33
CA TRP A 27 -10.54 2.82 -5.40
C TRP A 27 -9.62 2.60 -6.60
N ARG A 28 -8.54 3.37 -6.73
CA ARG A 28 -7.55 3.22 -7.81
C ARG A 28 -6.41 2.27 -7.45
N ILE A 29 -6.35 1.84 -6.19
CA ILE A 29 -5.23 1.05 -5.65
C ILE A 29 -5.45 -0.44 -5.90
N PHE A 30 -6.66 -0.93 -5.61
CA PHE A 30 -7.02 -2.33 -5.78
C PHE A 30 -8.12 -2.49 -6.81
N THR A 31 -8.21 -3.69 -7.39
CA THR A 31 -9.33 -4.13 -8.22
C THR A 31 -10.34 -4.90 -7.35
N PRO A 32 -11.65 -4.60 -7.41
CA PRO A 32 -12.67 -5.35 -6.70
C PRO A 32 -12.58 -6.86 -7.00
N GLY A 33 -12.66 -7.69 -5.96
CA GLY A 33 -12.55 -9.16 -6.10
C GLY A 33 -11.13 -9.70 -6.27
N GLN A 34 -10.10 -8.85 -6.26
CA GLN A 34 -8.71 -9.28 -6.26
C GLN A 34 -8.22 -9.55 -4.84
N ASP A 35 -7.50 -10.66 -4.65
CA ASP A 35 -6.75 -10.93 -3.42
C ASP A 35 -5.59 -9.91 -3.29
N PRO A 36 -5.39 -9.28 -2.12
CA PRO A 36 -4.32 -8.30 -1.94
C PRO A 36 -2.91 -8.90 -1.95
N GLY A 37 -2.80 -10.23 -1.89
CA GLY A 37 -1.57 -10.96 -1.67
C GLY A 37 -0.97 -10.70 -0.28
N PRO A 38 0.17 -11.34 0.02
CA PRO A 38 0.87 -11.09 1.27
C PRO A 38 1.40 -9.64 1.33
N PRO A 39 1.33 -8.97 2.49
CA PRO A 39 1.88 -7.65 2.64
C PRO A 39 3.40 -7.67 2.45
N ILE A 40 3.96 -6.57 1.94
CA ILE A 40 5.39 -6.26 1.91
C ILE A 40 5.90 -6.04 3.34
N GLY A 41 5.13 -5.26 4.11
CA GLY A 41 5.34 -4.93 5.52
C GLY A 41 4.31 -3.90 5.99
N ALA A 42 3.94 -3.91 7.27
CA ALA A 42 3.00 -2.94 7.88
C ALA A 42 1.74 -2.60 7.04
N ASP A 43 1.10 -3.62 6.45
CA ASP A 43 -0.05 -3.52 5.56
C ASP A 43 0.18 -2.79 4.21
N LEU A 44 1.43 -2.55 3.80
CA LEU A 44 1.77 -2.16 2.43
C LEU A 44 1.66 -3.39 1.52
N HIS A 45 0.88 -3.32 0.46
CA HIS A 45 0.77 -4.39 -0.54
C HIS A 45 1.33 -3.96 -1.89
N ALA A 46 1.61 -4.94 -2.75
CA ALA A 46 2.17 -4.69 -4.08
C ALA A 46 1.32 -3.73 -4.92
N ALA A 47 -0.01 -3.83 -4.83
CA ALA A 47 -0.92 -2.94 -5.55
C ALA A 47 -0.83 -1.47 -5.09
N GLU A 48 -0.63 -1.25 -3.78
CA GLU A 48 -0.37 0.09 -3.24
C GLU A 48 1.02 0.60 -3.64
N LEU A 49 2.05 -0.25 -3.61
CA LEU A 49 3.38 0.13 -4.09
C LEU A 49 3.33 0.58 -5.56
N GLU A 50 2.62 -0.17 -6.41
CA GLU A 50 2.46 0.18 -7.82
C GLU A 50 1.69 1.49 -8.00
N TYR A 51 0.61 1.70 -7.24
CA TYR A 51 -0.09 2.98 -7.20
C TYR A 51 0.86 4.13 -6.82
N LEU A 52 1.69 3.94 -5.78
CA LEU A 52 2.63 4.96 -5.34
C LEU A 52 3.71 5.28 -6.38
N ARG A 53 4.19 4.26 -7.12
CA ARG A 53 5.15 4.46 -8.22
C ARG A 53 4.51 5.23 -9.38
N ARG A 54 3.32 4.79 -9.81
CA ARG A 54 2.65 5.29 -11.01
C ARG A 54 2.00 6.66 -10.83
N GLU A 55 1.33 6.88 -9.70
CA GLU A 55 0.44 8.04 -9.49
C GLU A 55 1.04 9.07 -8.53
N GLU A 56 1.98 8.67 -7.67
CA GLU A 56 2.57 9.54 -6.64
C GLU A 56 4.10 9.70 -6.80
N TRP A 57 4.64 9.19 -7.92
CA TRP A 57 6.05 9.26 -8.33
C TRP A 57 7.04 8.80 -7.25
N ALA A 58 6.71 7.76 -6.49
CA ALA A 58 7.63 7.19 -5.52
C ALA A 58 8.74 6.41 -6.24
N ALA A 59 9.94 6.99 -6.29
CA ALA A 59 11.10 6.39 -6.97
C ALA A 59 11.98 5.57 -6.02
N THR A 60 11.92 5.87 -4.72
CA THR A 60 12.78 5.26 -3.70
C THR A 60 11.97 4.62 -2.56
N PRO A 61 12.52 3.62 -1.84
CA PRO A 61 11.90 3.11 -0.62
C PRO A 61 11.62 4.22 0.40
N GLU A 62 12.48 5.23 0.48
CA GLU A 62 12.32 6.38 1.36
C GLU A 62 11.10 7.23 0.98
N ASP A 63 10.83 7.44 -0.32
CA ASP A 63 9.62 8.12 -0.78
C ASP A 63 8.36 7.37 -0.33
N VAL A 64 8.35 6.04 -0.50
CA VAL A 64 7.24 5.18 -0.09
C VAL A 64 7.04 5.27 1.42
N LEU A 65 8.09 5.01 2.21
CA LEU A 65 8.00 4.83 3.65
C LEU A 65 7.78 6.13 4.41
N TRP A 66 8.42 7.22 4.00
CA TRP A 66 8.51 8.44 4.81
C TRP A 66 7.79 9.64 4.21
N ARG A 67 7.46 9.64 2.91
CA ARG A 67 6.80 10.78 2.27
C ARG A 67 5.36 10.48 1.89
N ARG A 68 5.10 9.35 1.21
CA ARG A 68 3.78 9.02 0.66
C ARG A 68 2.87 8.22 1.57
N SER A 69 3.40 7.21 2.27
CA SER A 69 2.57 6.33 3.11
C SER A 69 2.75 6.54 4.62
N LYS A 70 3.91 7.04 5.06
CA LYS A 70 4.34 7.11 6.47
C LYS A 70 4.42 5.75 7.17
N LEU A 71 4.45 4.65 6.42
CA LEU A 71 4.54 3.29 6.98
C LEU A 71 5.93 2.96 7.54
N GLY A 72 6.95 3.80 7.31
CA GLY A 72 8.30 3.61 7.86
C GLY A 72 8.32 3.43 9.39
N LEU A 73 7.34 3.98 10.12
CA LEU A 73 7.21 3.82 11.57
C LEU A 73 6.86 2.39 12.04
N ARG A 74 6.43 1.52 11.12
CA ARG A 74 5.94 0.17 11.41
C ARG A 74 6.69 -0.92 10.66
N PHE A 75 7.61 -0.55 9.77
CA PHE A 75 8.41 -1.49 9.01
C PHE A 75 9.58 -2.01 9.86
N ASP A 76 9.79 -3.32 9.85
CA ASP A 76 11.03 -3.91 10.35
C ASP A 76 12.13 -3.90 9.26
N ALA A 77 13.35 -4.24 9.65
CA ALA A 77 14.50 -4.24 8.75
C ALA A 77 14.34 -5.24 7.58
N ALA A 78 13.66 -6.37 7.80
CA ALA A 78 13.45 -7.38 6.76
C ALA A 78 12.46 -6.87 5.70
N ALA A 79 11.38 -6.21 6.11
CA ALA A 79 10.41 -5.58 5.23
C ALA A 79 11.02 -4.41 4.45
N GLN A 80 11.90 -3.62 5.08
CA GLN A 80 12.65 -2.56 4.37
C GLN A 80 13.55 -3.14 3.28
N ALA A 81 14.30 -4.20 3.59
CA ALA A 81 15.15 -4.88 2.59
C ALA A 81 14.32 -5.47 1.44
N ARG A 82 13.15 -6.06 1.75
CA ARG A 82 12.23 -6.57 0.73
C ARG A 82 11.70 -5.46 -0.16
N LEU A 83 11.28 -4.32 0.42
CA LEU A 83 10.81 -3.16 -0.33
C LEU A 83 11.92 -2.62 -1.25
N ALA A 84 13.14 -2.46 -0.74
CA ALA A 84 14.28 -2.02 -1.53
C ALA A 84 14.54 -2.92 -2.75
N ARG A 85 14.48 -4.25 -2.57
CA ARG A 85 14.62 -5.21 -3.67
C ARG A 85 13.50 -5.09 -4.71
N LEU A 86 12.26 -4.86 -4.28
CA LEU A 86 11.13 -4.68 -5.19
C LEU A 86 11.21 -3.38 -5.99
N MET A 87 11.90 -2.36 -5.46
CA MET A 87 12.01 -1.05 -6.11
C MET A 87 13.28 -0.86 -6.93
N GLY A 88 14.36 -1.58 -6.60
CA GLY A 88 15.69 -1.48 -7.23
C GLY A 88 15.94 -2.47 -8.36
N GLY A 89 14.91 -2.82 -9.13
CA GLY A 89 14.99 -3.58 -10.38
C GLY A 89 14.72 -2.71 -11.59
#